data_AF-A0A3N5MJN9-F1
#
_entry.id   AF-A0A3N5MJN9-F1
#
_cell.length_a   1.000
_cell.length_b   1.000
_cell.length_c   1.000
_cell.angle_alpha   90.00
_cell.angle_beta   90.00
_cell.angle_gamma   90.00
#
_symmetry.space_group_name_H-M   'P 1'
#
loop_
_entity.id
_entity.type
_entity.pdbx_description
1 polymer ?
#
loop_
_entity_poly.entity_id
_entity_poly.type
_entity_poly.pdbx_seq_one_letter_code
_entity_poly.pdbx_strand_id
1 'polypeptide(L)'
;MPASPSATMAKRSRTYIWQFTIGLGFLSGLWTAIGIDPQEVILNILGTVTGEMFPDPALRQLFILLPLILLALSVQGAYKKGKVLGLASVLIAYLAGLSILVALWTSLVLLLAAIVTGYLATGRRW
;
A
#
# COMPACT_ATOMS: atom_id res chain seq x y z
N MET A 1 33.66 -6.17 13.41
CA MET A 1 33.48 -7.08 12.25
C MET A 1 32.59 -6.39 11.23
N PRO A 2 33.07 -6.07 10.02
CA PRO A 2 32.23 -5.52 8.97
C PRO A 2 31.19 -6.56 8.54
N ALA A 3 29.94 -6.14 8.36
CA ALA A 3 28.85 -7.01 7.95
C ALA A 3 29.13 -7.58 6.55
N SER A 4 28.79 -8.86 6.33
CA SER A 4 28.95 -9.51 5.03
C SER A 4 28.21 -8.73 3.92
N PRO A 5 28.68 -8.76 2.67
CA PRO A 5 28.02 -8.07 1.54
C PRO A 5 26.52 -8.42 1.41
N SER A 6 26.14 -9.66 1.72
CA SER A 6 24.75 -10.13 1.70
C SER A 6 23.87 -9.47 2.77
N ALA A 7 24.40 -9.21 3.97
CA ALA A 7 23.67 -8.54 5.04
C ALA A 7 23.38 -7.07 4.71
N THR A 8 24.31 -6.41 4.01
CA THR A 8 24.13 -5.02 3.55
C THR A 8 23.08 -4.92 2.45
N MET A 9 23.06 -5.87 1.51
CA MET A 9 22.02 -5.93 0.46
C MET A 9 20.62 -6.20 1.04
N ALA A 10 20.48 -7.14 1.98
CA ALA A 10 19.19 -7.45 2.60
C ALA A 10 18.62 -6.26 3.40
N LYS A 11 19.47 -5.47 4.06
CA LYS A 11 19.05 -4.27 4.78
C LYS A 11 18.54 -3.18 3.83
N ARG A 12 19.23 -2.97 2.70
CA ARG A 12 18.81 -2.00 1.67
C ARG A 12 17.49 -2.40 1.02
N SER A 13 17.32 -3.66 0.62
CA SER A 13 16.08 -4.12 -0.01
C SER A 13 14.88 -3.94 0.93
N ARG A 14 15.05 -4.21 2.23
CA ARG A 14 14.01 -4.00 3.24
C ARG A 14 13.59 -2.54 3.33
N THR A 15 14.53 -1.59 3.31
CA THR A 15 14.22 -0.15 3.32
C THR A 15 13.49 0.28 2.05
N TYR A 16 13.91 -0.19 0.88
CA TYR A 16 13.25 0.12 -0.40
C TYR A 16 11.80 -0.38 -0.44
N ILE A 17 11.56 -1.63 -0.05
CA ILE A 17 10.19 -2.20 0.02
C ILE A 17 9.31 -1.33 0.93
N TRP A 18 9.88 -0.82 2.02
CA TRP A 18 9.16 0.01 2.97
C TRP A 18 8.79 1.39 2.42
N GLN A 19 9.75 2.09 1.82
CA GLN A 19 9.50 3.37 1.17
C GLN A 19 8.47 3.22 0.04
N PHE A 20 8.55 2.12 -0.71
CA PHE A 20 7.58 1.79 -1.74
C PHE A 20 6.18 1.57 -1.16
N THR A 21 6.04 0.88 -0.03
CA THR A 21 4.74 0.63 0.61
C THR A 21 4.11 1.92 1.15
N ILE A 22 4.90 2.83 1.73
CA ILE A 22 4.42 4.17 2.15
C ILE A 22 3.97 4.97 0.92
N GLY A 23 4.78 4.98 -0.14
CA GLY A 23 4.45 5.66 -1.39
C GLY A 23 3.15 5.13 -2.01
N LEU A 24 2.95 3.81 -2.01
CA LEU A 24 1.70 3.20 -2.46
C LEU A 24 0.49 3.62 -1.60
N GLY A 25 0.64 3.66 -0.28
CA GLY A 25 -0.42 4.13 0.62
C GLY A 25 -0.82 5.57 0.31
N PHE A 26 0.16 6.46 0.16
CA PHE A 26 -0.07 7.85 -0.22
C PHE A 26 -0.73 8.00 -1.59
N LEU A 27 -0.22 7.30 -2.61
CA LEU A 27 -0.75 7.38 -3.96
C LEU A 27 -2.20 6.86 -4.02
N SER A 28 -2.49 5.78 -3.30
CA SER A 28 -3.86 5.27 -3.16
C SER A 28 -4.78 6.32 -2.54
N GLY A 29 -4.37 6.98 -1.46
CA GLY A 29 -5.14 8.07 -0.86
C GLY A 29 -5.34 9.25 -1.79
N LEU A 30 -4.32 9.63 -2.56
CA LEU A 30 -4.41 10.70 -3.56
C LEU A 30 -5.42 10.37 -4.65
N TRP A 31 -5.39 9.16 -5.19
CA TRP A 31 -6.35 8.74 -6.21
C TRP A 31 -7.78 8.77 -5.67
N THR A 32 -7.99 8.25 -4.45
CA THR A 32 -9.30 8.33 -3.79
C THR A 32 -9.73 9.79 -3.58
N ALA A 33 -8.81 10.71 -3.25
CA ALA A 33 -9.11 12.13 -3.10
C ALA A 33 -9.59 12.78 -4.42
N ILE A 34 -9.05 12.33 -5.55
CA ILE A 34 -9.44 12.78 -6.90
C ILE A 34 -10.78 12.12 -7.31
N GLY A 35 -11.33 11.22 -6.51
CA GLY A 35 -12.57 10.48 -6.79
C GLY A 35 -12.35 9.27 -7.70
N ILE A 36 -11.10 8.85 -7.90
CA ILE A 36 -10.75 7.67 -8.67
C ILE A 36 -10.41 6.55 -7.69
N ASP A 37 -11.18 5.47 -7.70
CA ASP A 37 -10.73 4.22 -7.07
C ASP A 37 -9.96 3.39 -8.12
N PRO A 38 -8.61 3.33 -8.06
CA PRO A 38 -7.82 2.59 -9.03
C PRO A 38 -8.23 1.11 -9.08
N GLN A 39 -8.65 0.55 -7.95
CA GLN A 39 -9.08 -0.83 -7.88
C GLN A 39 -10.39 -1.02 -8.63
N GLU A 40 -11.39 -0.17 -8.39
CA GLU A 40 -12.65 -0.26 -9.14
C GLU A 40 -12.46 0.00 -10.63
N VAL A 41 -11.60 0.95 -11.02
CA VAL A 41 -11.34 1.23 -12.44
C VAL A 41 -10.79 -0.01 -13.14
N ILE A 42 -9.80 -0.68 -12.54
CA ILE A 42 -9.21 -1.90 -13.10
C ILE A 42 -10.25 -3.03 -13.14
N LEU A 43 -11.05 -3.18 -12.07
CA LEU A 43 -12.09 -4.20 -11.99
C LEU A 43 -13.22 -3.98 -13.00
N ASN A 44 -13.62 -2.73 -13.23
CA ASN A 44 -14.65 -2.40 -14.20
C ASN A 44 -14.14 -2.69 -15.62
N ILE A 45 -12.90 -2.30 -15.97
CA ILE A 45 -12.33 -2.61 -17.28
C ILE A 45 -12.25 -4.13 -17.50
N LEU A 46 -11.68 -4.86 -16.53
CA LEU A 46 -11.56 -6.33 -16.61
C LEU A 46 -12.93 -7.02 -16.60
N GLY A 47 -13.86 -6.52 -15.80
CA GLY A 47 -15.23 -7.00 -15.69
C GLY A 47 -16.03 -6.80 -16.97
N THR A 48 -15.89 -5.66 -17.65
CA THR A 48 -16.51 -5.39 -18.94
C THR A 48 -15.94 -6.31 -20.02
N VAL A 49 -14.61 -6.38 -20.16
CA VAL A 49 -13.96 -7.24 -21.16
C VAL A 49 -14.29 -8.72 -20.94
N THR A 50 -14.26 -9.17 -19.68
CA THR A 50 -14.55 -10.57 -19.34
C THR A 50 -16.04 -10.88 -19.47
N GLY A 51 -16.92 -9.98 -19.04
CA GLY A 51 -18.38 -10.18 -19.14
C GLY A 51 -18.88 -10.19 -20.58
N GLU A 52 -18.24 -9.44 -21.48
CA GLU A 52 -18.55 -9.45 -22.91
C GLU A 52 -18.00 -10.70 -23.63
N MET A 53 -16.84 -11.22 -23.22
CA MET A 53 -16.23 -12.41 -23.84
C MET A 53 -16.67 -13.74 -23.21
N PHE A 54 -17.00 -13.75 -21.91
CA PHE A 54 -17.32 -14.94 -21.12
C PHE A 54 -18.41 -14.63 -20.06
N PRO A 55 -19.69 -14.94 -20.32
CA PRO A 55 -20.79 -14.70 -19.38
C PRO A 55 -20.84 -15.68 -18.19
N ASP A 56 -19.70 -16.20 -17.75
CA ASP A 56 -19.62 -17.19 -16.67
C ASP A 56 -19.69 -16.52 -15.28
N PRO A 57 -20.70 -16.84 -14.44
CA PRO A 57 -20.82 -16.28 -13.10
C PRO A 57 -19.63 -16.60 -12.19
N ALA A 58 -18.91 -17.70 -12.41
CA ALA A 58 -17.74 -18.07 -11.60
C ALA A 58 -16.55 -17.12 -11.82
N LEU A 59 -16.30 -16.69 -13.06
CA LEU A 59 -15.25 -15.71 -13.37
C LEU A 59 -15.53 -14.37 -12.71
N ARG A 60 -16.79 -13.93 -12.73
CA ARG A 60 -17.21 -12.68 -12.08
C ARG A 60 -16.94 -12.72 -10.57
N GLN A 61 -17.18 -13.86 -9.93
CA GLN A 61 -16.93 -14.07 -8.51
C GLN A 61 -15.42 -14.06 -8.18
N LEU A 62 -14.59 -14.61 -9.07
CA LEU A 62 -13.13 -14.55 -8.95
C LEU A 62 -12.61 -13.10 -8.95
N PHE A 63 -13.11 -12.25 -9.86
CA PHE A 63 -12.70 -10.83 -9.93
C PHE A 63 -13.12 -10.02 -8.69
N ILE A 64 -14.19 -10.42 -8.00
CA ILE A 64 -14.59 -9.79 -6.72
C ILE A 64 -13.69 -10.27 -5.57
N LEU A 65 -13.35 -11.56 -5.55
CA LEU A 65 -12.53 -12.14 -4.48
C LEU A 65 -11.05 -11.81 -4.61
N LEU A 66 -10.52 -11.69 -5.83
CA LEU A 66 -9.10 -11.49 -6.09
C LEU A 66 -8.52 -10.21 -5.44
N PRO A 67 -9.15 -9.03 -5.53
CA PRO A 67 -8.71 -7.84 -4.82
C PRO A 67 -8.74 -8.01 -3.30
N LEU A 68 -9.76 -8.70 -2.79
CA LEU A 68 -9.93 -8.99 -1.37
C LEU A 68 -8.79 -9.87 -0.86
N ILE A 69 -8.38 -10.87 -1.66
CA ILE A 69 -7.24 -11.75 -1.37
C ILE A 69 -5.92 -10.96 -1.45
N LEU A 70 -5.72 -10.12 -2.47
CA LEU A 70 -4.52 -9.29 -2.60
C LEU A 70 -4.41 -8.28 -1.46
N LEU A 71 -5.53 -7.66 -1.05
CA LEU A 71 -5.61 -6.79 0.10
C LEU A 71 -5.24 -7.55 1.38
N ALA A 72 -5.83 -8.73 1.59
CA ALA A 72 -5.54 -9.57 2.75
C ALA A 72 -4.05 -9.97 2.81
N LEU A 73 -3.46 -10.35 1.67
CA LEU A 73 -2.04 -10.67 1.57
C LEU A 73 -1.14 -9.45 1.80
N SER A 74 -1.53 -8.27 1.30
CA SER A 74 -0.82 -7.01 1.52
C SER A 74 -0.83 -6.61 3.00
N VAL A 75 -2.01 -6.66 3.64
CA VAL A 75 -2.20 -6.43 5.08
C VAL A 75 -1.39 -7.43 5.90
N GLN A 76 -1.45 -8.71 5.54
CA GLN A 76 -0.69 -9.77 6.23
C GLN A 76 0.82 -9.58 6.07
N GLY A 77 1.28 -9.17 4.88
CA GLY A 77 2.68 -8.86 4.59
C GLY A 77 3.20 -7.65 5.39
N ALA A 78 2.41 -6.58 5.45
CA ALA A 78 2.69 -5.40 6.26
C ALA A 78 2.74 -5.74 7.75
N TYR A 79 1.78 -6.54 8.23
CA TYR A 79 1.70 -6.98 9.62
C TYR A 79 2.90 -7.86 10.01
N LYS A 80 3.28 -8.84 9.19
CA LYS A 80 4.41 -9.73 9.49
C LYS A 80 5.76 -9.00 9.49
N LYS A 81 5.96 -7.98 8.65
CA LYS A 81 7.26 -7.30 8.49
C LYS A 81 7.43 -6.03 9.33
N GLY A 82 6.35 -5.37 9.75
CA GLY A 82 6.36 -4.11 10.49
C GLY A 82 5.48 -4.06 11.74
N LYS A 83 4.76 -5.16 12.07
CA LYS A 83 3.76 -5.22 13.15
C LYS A 83 2.75 -4.06 13.02
N VAL A 84 2.22 -3.57 14.13
CA VAL A 84 1.19 -2.51 14.17
C VAL A 84 1.72 -1.16 13.68
N LEU A 85 2.98 -0.83 13.96
CA LEU A 85 3.57 0.47 13.57
C LEU A 85 3.75 0.59 12.06
N GLY A 86 4.08 -0.52 11.40
CA GLY A 86 4.10 -0.56 9.95
C GLY A 86 2.73 -0.26 9.36
N LEU A 87 1.72 -0.99 9.81
CA LEU A 87 0.35 -0.76 9.34
C LEU A 87 -0.12 0.68 9.57
N ALA A 88 0.19 1.24 10.75
CA ALA A 88 -0.14 2.62 11.09
C ALA A 88 0.50 3.62 10.14
N SER A 89 1.78 3.45 9.78
CA SER A 89 2.44 4.38 8.84
C SER A 89 1.85 4.36 7.43
N VAL A 90 1.39 3.19 6.94
CA VAL A 90 0.71 3.09 5.64
C VAL A 90 -0.66 3.78 5.70
N LEU A 91 -1.38 3.62 6.81
CA LEU A 91 -2.67 4.25 7.03
C LEU A 91 -2.54 5.78 7.15
N ILE A 92 -1.52 6.27 7.85
CA ILE A 92 -1.19 7.69 7.93
C ILE A 92 -0.80 8.24 6.54
N ALA A 93 -0.04 7.47 5.75
CA ALA A 93 0.30 7.85 4.37
C ALA A 93 -0.94 7.95 3.49
N TYR A 94 -1.88 7.01 3.62
CA TYR A 94 -3.17 7.06 2.93
C TYR A 94 -3.98 8.31 3.31
N LEU A 95 -4.10 8.63 4.60
CA LEU A 95 -4.77 9.84 5.06
C LEU A 95 -4.07 11.13 4.58
N ALA A 96 -2.74 11.10 4.48
CA ALA A 96 -1.97 12.20 3.89
C ALA A 96 -2.36 12.40 2.41
N GLY A 97 -2.44 11.32 1.64
CA GLY A 97 -2.89 11.36 0.24
C GLY A 97 -4.34 11.85 0.11
N LEU A 98 -5.23 11.37 0.98
CA LEU A 98 -6.65 11.72 0.97
C LEU A 98 -6.89 13.22 1.26
N SER A 99 -6.07 13.81 2.13
CA SER A 99 -6.20 15.20 2.56
C SER A 99 -5.46 16.22 1.70
N ILE A 100 -4.65 15.80 0.74
CA ILE A 100 -3.72 16.71 0.03
C ILE A 100 -4.43 17.77 -0.83
N LEU A 101 -5.62 17.46 -1.35
CA LEU A 101 -6.41 18.38 -2.16
C LEU A 101 -7.16 19.43 -1.32
N VAL A 102 -7.35 19.18 -0.02
CA VAL A 102 -8.11 20.06 0.89
C VAL A 102 -7.18 20.87 1.78
N ALA A 103 -6.13 20.23 2.30
CA ALA A 103 -5.21 20.85 3.27
C ALA A 103 -3.78 20.34 3.05
N LEU A 104 -3.06 21.02 2.15
CA LEU A 104 -1.69 20.68 1.75
C LEU A 104 -0.74 20.59 2.95
N TRP A 105 -0.81 21.56 3.87
CA TRP A 105 0.09 21.61 5.03
C TRP A 105 -0.12 20.43 5.99
N THR A 106 -1.37 20.06 6.29
CA THR A 106 -1.66 18.89 7.13
C THR A 106 -1.24 17.60 6.44
N SER A 107 -1.40 17.51 5.12
CA SER A 107 -0.94 16.37 4.32
C SER A 107 0.57 16.21 4.40
N LEU A 108 1.35 17.29 4.27
CA LEU A 108 2.80 17.26 4.41
C LEU A 108 3.25 16.80 5.80
N VAL A 109 2.60 17.30 6.86
CA VAL A 109 2.88 16.88 8.24
C VAL A 109 2.55 15.40 8.44
N LEU A 110 1.42 14.92 7.93
CA LEU A 110 1.03 13.50 7.97
C LEU A 110 2.01 12.63 7.19
N LEU A 111 2.48 13.08 6.02
CA LEU A 111 3.46 12.34 5.22
C LEU A 111 4.79 12.21 5.97
N LEU A 112 5.27 13.29 6.59
CA LEU A 112 6.45 13.26 7.44
C LEU A 112 6.27 12.32 8.63
N ALA A 113 5.10 12.36 9.29
CA ALA A 113 4.76 11.45 10.37
C ALA A 113 4.73 9.98 9.90
N ALA A 114 4.21 9.71 8.71
CA ALA A 114 4.20 8.38 8.10
C ALA A 114 5.62 7.86 7.85
N ILE A 115 6.50 8.70 7.28
CA ILE A 115 7.90 8.34 7.02
C ILE A 115 8.64 8.04 8.33
N VAL A 116 8.51 8.91 9.34
CA VAL A 116 9.14 8.72 10.65
C VAL A 116 8.63 7.44 11.32
N THR A 117 7.32 7.21 11.31
CA THR A 117 6.69 6.02 11.91
C THR A 117 7.12 4.74 11.19
N GLY A 118 7.19 4.77 9.85
CA GLY A 118 7.66 3.64 9.04
C GLY A 118 9.16 3.35 9.21
N TYR A 119 9.97 4.39 9.40
CA TYR A 119 11.39 4.24 9.71
C TYR A 119 11.61 3.63 11.11
N LEU A 120 10.84 4.07 12.10
CA LEU A 120 10.82 3.47 13.44
C LEU A 120 10.36 2.00 13.41
N ALA A 121 9.37 1.68 12.57
CA ALA A 121 8.89 0.31 12.39
C ALA A 121 9.95 -0.61 11.76
N THR A 122 10.79 -0.08 10.85
CA THR A 122 11.91 -0.83 10.25
C THR A 122 13.14 -0.91 11.15
N GLY A 123 13.34 0.07 12.01
CA GLY A 123 14.45 0.14 12.96
C GLY A 123 14.33 -0.79 14.17
N ARG A 124 13.10 -1.19 14.57
CA ARG A 124 12.90 -2.13 15.68
C ARG A 124 13.25 -3.57 15.27
N ARG A 125 14.52 -3.91 15.47
CA ARG A 125 15.00 -5.29 15.68
C ARG A 125 14.39 -5.84 16.97
N TRP A 126 13.36 -6.68 16.85
CA TRP A 126 13.06 -7.75 17.80
C TRP A 126 12.66 -8.95 16.99
#